data_AF-A0A924P419-F1
#
_entry.id   AF-A0A924P419-F1
#
_cell.length_a   1.000
_cell.length_b   1.000
_cell.length_c   1.000
_cell.angle_alpha   90.00
_cell.angle_beta   90.00
_cell.angle_gamma   90.00
#
_symmetry.space_group_name_H-M   'P 1'
#
loop_
_entity.id
_entity.type
_entity.pdbx_description
1 polymer ?
#
loop_
_entity_poly.entity_id
_entity_poly.type
_entity_poly.pdbx_seq_one_letter_code
_entity_poly.pdbx_strand_id
1 'polypeptide(L)'
;LADIAISSAESSIMFGIEPKVAMLSYSSGTSGQGEDVDKVRRATEIIRERRPDLKVEGPIQYDAAVDPVIGKQKMPDSPVAGQASVLIFPDLNTGNNTYKAVQRETGALAIGPMLQGLNKPVNDLSRGCTVDDIFNTVVITAIQAQQ
;
A
#
# COMPACT_ATOMS: atom_id res chain seq x y z
N LEU A 1 -11.15 1.84 0.09
CA LEU A 1 -10.01 0.96 0.45
C LEU A 1 -9.77 -0.13 -0.59
N ALA A 2 -10.78 -0.95 -0.94
CA ALA A 2 -10.61 -1.99 -1.97
C ALA A 2 -10.08 -1.44 -3.30
N ASP A 3 -10.68 -0.37 -3.83
CA ASP A 3 -10.20 0.26 -5.08
C ASP A 3 -8.78 0.82 -4.97
N ILE A 4 -8.43 1.40 -3.82
CA ILE A 4 -7.06 1.90 -3.54
C ILE A 4 -6.06 0.75 -3.61
N ALA A 5 -6.40 -0.39 -3.00
CA ALA A 5 -5.55 -1.58 -2.98
C ALA A 5 -5.34 -2.16 -4.38
N ILE A 6 -6.41 -2.27 -5.18
CA ILE A 6 -6.35 -2.78 -6.55
C ILE A 6 -5.49 -1.84 -7.43
N SER A 7 -5.73 -0.54 -7.35
CA SER A 7 -4.98 0.44 -8.14
C SER A 7 -3.50 0.55 -7.72
N SER A 8 -3.23 0.38 -6.42
CA SER A 8 -1.87 0.29 -5.90
C SER A 8 -1.14 -0.97 -6.35
N ALA A 9 -1.84 -2.11 -6.43
CA ALA A 9 -1.29 -3.35 -6.98
C ALA A 9 -0.93 -3.20 -8.47
N GLU A 10 -1.80 -2.58 -9.25
CA GLU A 10 -1.54 -2.28 -10.68
C GLU A 10 -0.33 -1.36 -10.84
N SER A 11 -0.19 -0.36 -9.97
CA SER A 11 0.97 0.51 -9.97
C SER A 11 2.26 -0.22 -9.58
N SER A 12 2.19 -1.12 -8.60
CA SER A 12 3.33 -1.98 -8.23
C SER A 12 3.84 -2.79 -9.43
N ILE A 13 2.92 -3.36 -10.23
CA ILE A 13 3.25 -4.09 -11.46
C ILE A 13 3.95 -3.18 -12.48
N MET A 14 3.49 -1.94 -12.66
CA MET A 14 4.16 -0.98 -13.57
C MET A 14 5.62 -0.71 -13.17
N PHE A 15 5.92 -0.72 -11.88
CA PHE A 15 7.29 -0.57 -11.38
C PHE A 15 8.08 -1.89 -11.38
N GLY A 16 7.54 -2.98 -11.94
CA GLY A 16 8.17 -4.29 -11.99
C GLY A 16 8.21 -5.01 -10.63
N ILE A 17 7.35 -4.61 -9.69
CA ILE A 17 7.26 -5.19 -8.35
C ILE A 17 6.06 -6.14 -8.31
N GLU A 18 6.28 -7.38 -7.86
CA GLU A 18 5.18 -8.32 -7.64
C GLU A 18 4.29 -7.84 -6.48
N PRO A 19 2.98 -7.63 -6.68
CA PRO A 19 2.12 -7.10 -5.64
C PRO A 19 1.77 -8.18 -4.59
N LYS A 20 2.16 -7.92 -3.34
CA LYS A 20 1.73 -8.63 -2.13
C LYS A 20 1.09 -7.60 -1.21
N VAL A 21 -0.24 -7.54 -1.24
CA VAL A 21 -1.02 -6.43 -0.69
C VAL A 21 -1.42 -6.72 0.76
N ALA A 22 -0.88 -5.94 1.69
CA ALA A 22 -1.27 -5.97 3.09
C ALA A 22 -2.25 -4.84 3.40
N MET A 23 -3.47 -5.20 3.82
CA MET A 23 -4.49 -4.27 4.27
C MET A 23 -4.30 -4.01 5.77
N LEU A 24 -3.65 -2.89 6.09
CA LEU A 24 -3.15 -2.63 7.44
C LEU A 24 -4.27 -2.28 8.41
N SER A 25 -4.13 -2.78 9.65
CA SER A 25 -4.98 -2.45 10.79
C SER A 25 -4.20 -2.62 12.09
N TYR A 26 -4.76 -2.14 13.21
CA TYR A 26 -4.18 -2.38 14.54
C TYR A 26 -4.41 -3.83 15.03
N SER A 27 -5.19 -4.64 14.31
CA SER A 27 -5.46 -6.04 14.59
C SER A 27 -5.14 -6.94 13.39
N SER A 28 -4.82 -8.22 13.65
CA SER A 28 -4.59 -9.22 12.61
C SER A 28 -5.70 -10.28 12.59
N GLY A 29 -6.14 -10.70 11.40
CA GLY A 29 -7.15 -11.75 11.23
C GLY A 29 -8.47 -11.47 11.97
N THR A 30 -8.83 -12.35 12.91
CA THR A 30 -10.09 -12.29 13.67
C THR A 30 -9.94 -11.78 15.11
N SER A 31 -8.72 -11.45 15.56
CA SER A 31 -8.46 -11.15 16.98
C SER A 31 -9.08 -9.83 17.46
N GLY A 32 -9.40 -8.92 16.55
CA GLY A 32 -9.92 -7.59 16.84
C GLY A 32 -11.30 -7.38 16.27
N GLN A 33 -12.11 -6.64 17.01
CA GLN A 33 -13.46 -6.24 16.66
C GLN A 33 -13.56 -4.72 16.75
N GLY A 34 -14.35 -4.11 15.87
CA GLY A 34 -14.55 -2.67 15.84
C GLY A 34 -14.64 -2.15 14.41
N GLU A 35 -15.30 -0.99 14.25
CA GLU A 35 -15.62 -0.40 12.96
C GLU A 35 -14.41 -0.27 12.03
N ASP A 36 -13.26 0.13 12.56
CA ASP A 36 -12.03 0.27 11.78
C ASP A 36 -11.46 -1.08 11.29
N VAL A 37 -11.54 -2.12 12.11
CA VAL A 37 -11.09 -3.48 11.73
C VAL A 37 -12.07 -4.07 10.71
N ASP A 38 -13.37 -3.89 10.94
CA ASP A 38 -14.43 -4.40 10.07
C ASP A 38 -14.40 -3.73 8.69
N LYS A 39 -14.10 -2.43 8.64
CA LYS A 39 -13.85 -1.66 7.41
C LYS A 39 -12.73 -2.28 6.58
N VAL A 40 -11.60 -2.62 7.21
CA VAL A 40 -10.44 -3.24 6.53
C VAL A 40 -10.77 -4.66 6.09
N ARG A 41 -11.45 -5.45 6.93
CA ARG A 41 -11.89 -6.81 6.61
C ARG A 41 -12.80 -6.85 5.40
N ARG A 42 -13.86 -6.03 5.41
CA ARG A 42 -14.80 -5.92 4.29
C ARG A 42 -14.11 -5.48 3.00
N ALA A 43 -13.16 -4.54 3.09
CA ALA A 43 -12.38 -4.15 1.92
C ALA A 43 -11.54 -5.31 1.37
N THR A 44 -10.96 -6.13 2.25
CA THR A 44 -10.18 -7.33 1.87
C THR A 44 -11.05 -8.37 1.16
N GLU A 45 -12.26 -8.62 1.67
CA GLU A 45 -13.24 -9.51 1.04
C GLU A 45 -13.63 -9.03 -0.36
N ILE A 46 -13.93 -7.74 -0.52
CA ILE A 46 -14.24 -7.13 -1.83
C ILE A 46 -13.10 -7.31 -2.83
N ILE A 47 -11.83 -7.20 -2.39
CA ILE A 47 -10.67 -7.43 -3.26
C ILE A 47 -10.62 -8.89 -3.71
N ARG A 48 -10.79 -9.84 -2.78
CA ARG A 48 -10.78 -11.28 -3.08
C ARG A 48 -11.88 -11.68 -4.07
N GLU A 49 -13.04 -11.05 -3.98
CA GLU A 49 -14.15 -11.26 -4.92
C GLU A 49 -13.85 -10.67 -6.31
N ARG A 50 -13.35 -9.43 -6.37
CA ARG A 50 -13.14 -8.71 -7.65
C ARG A 50 -11.86 -9.10 -8.39
N ARG A 51 -10.83 -9.48 -7.65
CA ARG A 51 -9.46 -9.76 -8.12
C ARG A 51 -8.89 -10.97 -7.37
N PRO A 52 -9.44 -12.18 -7.59
CA PRO A 52 -8.98 -13.41 -6.94
C PRO A 52 -7.52 -13.76 -7.31
N ASP A 53 -6.97 -13.15 -8.36
CA ASP A 53 -5.58 -13.25 -8.77
C ASP A 53 -4.60 -12.50 -7.85
N LEU A 54 -5.06 -11.48 -7.12
CA LEU A 54 -4.19 -10.67 -6.26
C LEU A 54 -3.90 -11.36 -4.93
N LYS A 55 -2.62 -11.43 -4.57
CA LYS A 55 -2.18 -11.84 -3.22
C LYS A 55 -2.51 -10.73 -2.23
N VAL A 56 -3.57 -10.92 -1.44
CA VAL A 56 -4.04 -9.95 -0.46
C VAL A 56 -4.26 -10.59 0.92
N GLU A 57 -3.76 -9.92 1.95
CA GLU A 57 -4.00 -10.27 3.35
C GLU A 57 -4.48 -9.08 4.16
N GLY A 58 -5.45 -9.32 5.02
CA GLY A 58 -6.13 -8.26 5.73
C GLY A 58 -7.28 -8.75 6.61
N PRO A 59 -7.53 -8.11 7.77
CA PRO A 59 -6.69 -7.09 8.39
C PRO A 59 -5.37 -7.68 8.91
N ILE A 60 -4.26 -6.94 8.80
CA ILE A 60 -2.94 -7.36 9.26
C ILE A 60 -2.18 -6.19 9.92
N GLN A 61 -1.44 -6.46 10.99
CA GLN A 61 -0.57 -5.46 11.61
C GLN A 61 0.71 -5.24 10.79
N TYR A 62 1.31 -4.05 10.92
CA TYR A 62 2.51 -3.69 10.14
C TYR A 62 3.67 -4.66 10.36
N ASP A 63 3.95 -5.02 11.62
CA ASP A 63 5.01 -5.97 11.98
C ASP A 63 4.82 -7.33 11.28
N ALA A 64 3.61 -7.86 11.30
CA ALA A 64 3.23 -9.10 10.64
C ALA A 64 3.28 -8.99 9.11
N ALA A 65 3.10 -7.80 8.54
CA ALA A 65 3.15 -7.59 7.10
C ALA A 65 4.59 -7.59 6.56
N VAL A 66 5.57 -7.08 7.31
CA VAL A 66 6.93 -6.82 6.82
C VAL A 66 8.03 -7.70 7.41
N ASP A 67 7.83 -8.26 8.62
CA ASP A 67 8.82 -9.12 9.27
C ASP A 67 8.52 -10.61 8.99
N PRO A 68 9.43 -11.36 8.33
CA PRO A 68 9.22 -12.77 8.00
C PRO A 68 8.98 -13.67 9.22
N VAL A 69 9.61 -13.38 10.36
CA VAL A 69 9.49 -14.16 11.58
C VAL A 69 8.13 -13.93 12.21
N ILE A 70 7.72 -12.67 12.36
CA ILE A 70 6.42 -12.32 12.93
C ILE A 70 5.29 -12.74 11.99
N GLY A 71 5.44 -12.52 10.68
CA GLY A 71 4.48 -12.94 9.67
C GLY A 71 4.24 -14.44 9.70
N LYS A 72 5.29 -15.26 9.73
CA LYS A 72 5.18 -16.71 9.86
C LYS A 72 4.54 -17.16 11.19
N GLN A 73 4.81 -16.42 12.28
CA GLN A 73 4.23 -16.74 13.59
C GLN A 73 2.73 -16.42 13.67
N LYS A 74 2.31 -15.27 13.16
CA LYS A 74 0.90 -14.81 13.23
C LYS A 74 0.03 -15.38 12.11
N MET A 75 0.60 -15.60 10.93
CA MET A 75 -0.13 -15.98 9.70
C MET A 75 0.72 -16.95 8.83
N PRO A 76 0.97 -18.19 9.29
CA PRO A 76 1.92 -19.12 8.68
C PRO A 76 1.62 -19.48 7.22
N ASP A 77 0.35 -19.51 6.84
CA ASP A 77 -0.09 -19.91 5.50
C ASP A 77 -0.35 -18.71 4.56
N SER A 78 -0.09 -17.49 5.02
CA SER A 78 -0.36 -16.28 4.23
C SER A 78 0.71 -16.07 3.15
N PRO A 79 0.32 -15.87 1.87
CA PRO A 79 1.25 -15.55 0.79
C PRO A 79 1.76 -14.09 0.85
N VAL A 80 1.29 -13.29 1.82
CA VAL A 80 1.62 -11.86 1.98
C VAL A 80 2.36 -11.57 3.28
N ALA A 81 1.97 -12.19 4.40
CA ALA A 81 2.55 -11.89 5.71
C ALA A 81 4.08 -12.08 5.73
N GLY A 82 4.78 -11.10 6.30
CA GLY A 82 6.24 -11.04 6.42
C GLY A 82 6.98 -10.71 5.13
N GLN A 83 6.27 -10.41 4.05
CA GLN A 83 6.85 -10.16 2.73
C GLN A 83 5.98 -9.23 1.88
N ALA A 84 5.16 -8.39 2.50
CA ALA A 84 4.30 -7.45 1.79
C ALA A 84 5.12 -6.41 1.02
N SER A 85 4.72 -6.16 -0.23
CA SER A 85 5.31 -5.14 -1.10
C SER A 85 4.41 -3.91 -1.28
N VAL A 86 3.11 -4.06 -0.99
CA VAL A 86 2.11 -2.98 -1.06
C VAL A 86 1.41 -2.88 0.29
N LEU A 87 1.50 -1.71 0.92
CA LEU A 87 0.96 -1.45 2.26
C LEU A 87 -0.21 -0.47 2.18
N ILE A 88 -1.42 -0.95 2.43
CA ILE A 88 -2.64 -0.15 2.36
C ILE A 88 -3.04 0.29 3.75
N PHE A 89 -2.85 1.57 4.04
CA PHE A 89 -3.22 2.18 5.31
C PHE A 89 -4.74 2.37 5.42
N PRO A 90 -5.33 2.23 6.62
CA PRO A 90 -6.78 2.27 6.80
C PRO A 90 -7.39 3.68 6.66
N ASP A 91 -6.56 4.73 6.78
CA ASP A 91 -6.95 6.12 6.71
C ASP A 91 -5.76 7.04 6.36
N LEU A 92 -6.08 8.29 6.01
CA LEU A 92 -5.11 9.30 5.59
C LEU A 92 -4.16 9.73 6.70
N ASN A 93 -4.63 9.79 7.95
CA ASN A 93 -3.83 10.25 9.08
C ASN A 93 -2.69 9.26 9.36
N THR A 94 -3.03 7.97 9.44
CA THR A 94 -2.07 6.90 9.63
C THR A 94 -1.11 6.83 8.42
N GLY A 95 -1.64 6.81 7.19
CA GLY A 95 -0.79 6.76 5.99
C GLY A 95 0.19 7.93 5.88
N ASN A 96 -0.28 9.17 6.06
CA ASN A 96 0.55 10.36 5.90
C ASN A 96 1.67 10.47 6.94
N ASN A 97 1.34 10.23 8.21
CA ASN A 97 2.33 10.29 9.28
C ASN A 97 3.36 9.16 9.13
N THR A 98 2.93 7.94 8.81
CA THR A 98 3.85 6.80 8.73
C THR A 98 4.85 6.94 7.59
N TYR A 99 4.44 7.27 6.35
CA TYR A 99 5.42 7.37 5.26
C TYR A 99 6.43 8.50 5.50
N LYS A 100 6.00 9.62 6.10
CA LYS A 100 6.89 10.74 6.45
C LYS A 100 7.86 10.37 7.57
N ALA A 101 7.39 9.66 8.60
CA ALA A 101 8.23 9.16 9.67
C ALA A 101 9.30 8.20 9.11
N VAL A 102 8.91 7.22 8.28
CA VAL A 102 9.85 6.30 7.64
C VAL A 102 10.87 7.06 6.79
N GLN A 103 10.43 8.00 5.95
CA GLN A 103 11.32 8.83 5.15
C GLN A 103 12.35 9.58 6.02
N ARG A 104 11.90 10.23 7.09
CA ARG A 104 12.74 11.07 7.96
C ARG A 104 13.73 10.27 8.79
N GLU A 105 13.30 9.13 9.33
CA GLU A 105 14.12 8.32 10.24
C GLU A 105 15.10 7.40 9.50
N THR A 106 14.75 6.95 8.29
CA THR A 106 15.59 6.00 7.54
C THR A 106 16.42 6.66 6.43
N GLY A 107 16.09 7.90 6.05
CA GLY A 107 16.65 8.53 4.86
C GLY A 107 16.18 7.88 3.56
N ALA A 108 15.19 6.99 3.60
CA ALA A 108 14.62 6.38 2.42
C ALA A 108 14.06 7.43 1.46
N LEU A 109 14.27 7.21 0.17
CA LEU A 109 13.65 8.03 -0.86
C LEU A 109 12.14 7.76 -0.87
N ALA A 110 11.35 8.81 -0.64
CA ALA A 110 9.90 8.76 -0.80
C ALA A 110 9.51 9.54 -2.04
N ILE A 111 8.99 8.84 -3.05
CA ILE A 111 8.56 9.45 -4.31
C ILE A 111 7.04 9.63 -4.31
N GLY A 112 6.57 10.84 -4.66
CA GLY A 112 5.14 11.15 -4.78
C GLY A 112 4.78 12.57 -4.30
N PRO A 113 3.47 12.89 -4.20
CA PRO A 113 2.33 12.01 -4.36
C PRO A 113 2.07 11.59 -5.82
N MET A 114 1.76 10.31 -6.02
CA MET A 114 1.33 9.79 -7.33
C MET A 114 -0.18 9.57 -7.33
N LEU A 115 -0.90 10.26 -8.21
CA LEU A 115 -2.34 10.06 -8.39
C LEU A 115 -2.59 8.83 -9.27
N GLN A 116 -3.69 8.14 -8.99
CA GLN A 116 -4.08 6.89 -9.64
C GLN A 116 -5.57 6.93 -10.02
N GLY A 117 -5.96 6.15 -11.02
CA GLY A 117 -7.36 6.00 -11.44
C GLY A 117 -7.91 7.14 -12.32
N LEU A 118 -7.04 7.98 -12.90
CA LEU A 118 -7.43 9.05 -13.83
C LEU A 118 -7.33 8.58 -15.29
N ASN A 119 -8.18 9.14 -16.16
CA ASN A 119 -8.15 8.85 -17.62
C ASN A 119 -6.85 9.31 -18.30
N LYS A 120 -6.15 10.29 -17.72
CA LYS A 120 -4.83 10.75 -18.14
C LYS A 120 -3.98 11.03 -16.91
N PRO A 121 -2.66 10.79 -16.95
CA PRO A 121 -1.77 11.05 -15.83
C PRO A 121 -1.74 12.51 -15.45
N VAL A 122 -1.99 12.77 -14.17
CA VAL A 122 -1.83 14.08 -13.53
C VAL A 122 -1.23 13.78 -12.17
N ASN A 123 -0.17 14.49 -11.78
CA ASN A 123 0.41 14.34 -10.46
C ASN A 123 0.57 15.71 -9.82
N ASP A 124 0.49 15.73 -8.50
CA ASP A 124 0.65 16.94 -7.69
C ASP A 124 2.04 16.96 -7.06
N LEU A 125 2.58 18.16 -6.86
CA LEU A 125 3.86 18.36 -6.19
C LEU A 125 3.63 19.10 -4.88
N SER A 126 4.32 18.66 -3.83
CA SER A 126 4.29 19.40 -2.57
C SER A 126 4.92 20.80 -2.76
N ARG A 127 4.38 21.80 -2.06
CA ARG A 127 4.92 23.18 -2.09
C ARG A 127 6.39 23.27 -1.65
N GLY A 128 6.88 22.28 -0.89
CA GLY A 128 8.27 22.19 -0.42
C GLY A 128 9.10 21.13 -1.14
N CYS A 129 8.74 20.74 -2.37
CA CYS A 129 9.45 19.71 -3.13
C CYS A 129 10.86 20.17 -3.54
N THR A 130 11.76 19.20 -3.64
CA THR A 130 13.13 19.36 -4.13
C THR A 130 13.18 19.22 -5.65
N VAL A 131 14.32 19.56 -6.27
CA VAL A 131 14.54 19.31 -7.71
C VAL A 131 14.40 17.82 -8.04
N ASP A 132 14.90 16.95 -7.17
CA ASP A 132 14.81 15.50 -7.34
C ASP A 132 13.36 15.02 -7.28
N ASP A 133 12.53 15.58 -6.40
CA ASP A 133 11.10 15.28 -6.33
C ASP A 133 10.39 15.65 -7.65
N ILE A 134 10.70 16.83 -8.22
CA ILE A 134 10.14 17.27 -9.50
C ILE A 134 10.54 16.29 -10.61
N PHE A 135 11.83 15.97 -10.71
CA PHE A 135 12.35 15.03 -11.71
C PHE A 135 11.67 13.66 -11.60
N ASN A 136 11.60 13.11 -10.39
CA ASN A 136 10.98 11.81 -10.15
C ASN A 136 9.47 11.81 -10.49
N THR A 137 8.75 12.89 -10.14
CA THR A 137 7.32 13.01 -10.50
C THR A 137 7.11 13.09 -12.01
N VAL A 138 7.98 13.78 -12.76
CA VAL A 138 7.92 13.80 -14.23
C VAL A 138 8.15 12.40 -14.80
N VAL A 139 9.16 11.67 -14.31
CA VAL A 139 9.44 10.29 -14.73
C VAL A 139 8.25 9.37 -14.47
N ILE A 140 7.65 9.45 -13.27
CA ILE A 140 6.46 8.68 -12.92
C ILE A 140 5.29 9.02 -13.85
N THR A 141 5.04 10.30 -14.08
CA THR A 141 3.95 10.74 -14.96
C THR A 141 4.13 10.21 -16.39
N ALA A 142 5.37 10.18 -16.89
CA ALA A 142 5.70 9.61 -18.19
C ALA A 142 5.47 8.09 -18.24
N ILE A 143 5.83 7.35 -17.18
CA ILE A 143 5.56 5.91 -17.06
C ILE A 143 4.04 5.65 -17.07
N GLN A 144 3.27 6.42 -16.30
CA GLN A 144 1.81 6.32 -16.27
C GLN A 144 1.17 6.63 -17.63
N ALA A 145 1.81 7.45 -18.47
CA ALA A 145 1.32 7.83 -19.80
C ALA A 145 1.62 6.79 -20.89
N GLN A 146 2.42 5.76 -20.59
CA GLN A 146 2.71 4.66 -21.51
C GLN A 146 1.62 3.58 -21.50
N GLN A 147 0.59 3.72 -20.65
CA GLN A 147 -0.62 2.91 -20.68
C GLN A 147 -1.58 3.32 -21.80
#